data_AF-A0A838RWB1-F1
#
_entry.id   AF-A0A838RWB1-F1
#
_cell.length_a   1.000
_cell.length_b   1.000
_cell.length_c   1.000
_cell.angle_alpha   90.00
_cell.angle_beta   90.00
_cell.angle_gamma   90.00
#
_symmetry.space_group_name_H-M   'P 1'
#
loop_
_entity.id
_entity.type
_entity.pdbx_description
1 polymer ?
#
loop_
_entity_poly.entity_id
_entity_poly.type
_entity_poly.pdbx_seq_one_letter_code
_entity_poly.pdbx_strand_id
1 'polypeptide(L)'
;MIAEKPKINIAGLVYRRVLLKISGEALMGEQNYGIDVDVARTVAEELKAVHALGVAVAVVVGGGNIFRGVSKSAGNMDRSS
;
A
#
# COMPACT_ATOMS: atom_id res chain seq x y z
N MET A 1 -30.29 -14.73 -3.83
CA MET A 1 -29.45 -15.63 -3.00
C MET A 1 -28.30 -14.80 -2.44
N ILE A 2 -28.35 -14.47 -1.15
CA ILE A 2 -27.29 -13.72 -0.49
C ILE A 2 -26.40 -14.78 0.17
N ALA A 3 -25.23 -15.05 -0.41
CA ALA A 3 -24.29 -15.97 0.23
C ALA A 3 -23.86 -15.35 1.57
N GLU A 4 -24.14 -16.03 2.68
CA GLU A 4 -23.58 -15.65 3.98
C GLU A 4 -22.06 -15.63 3.87
N LYS A 5 -21.44 -14.51 4.23
CA LYS A 5 -19.98 -14.44 4.33
C LYS A 5 -19.55 -15.44 5.42
N PRO A 6 -18.56 -16.31 5.15
CA PRO A 6 -18.11 -17.29 6.13
C PRO A 6 -17.68 -16.58 7.43
N LYS A 7 -18.08 -17.12 8.58
CA LYS A 7 -17.62 -16.63 9.89
C LYS A 7 -16.15 -16.98 10.04
N ILE A 8 -15.26 -16.03 9.76
CA ILE A 8 -13.81 -16.23 9.88
C ILE A 8 -13.42 -16.17 11.35
N ASN A 9 -12.74 -17.23 11.81
CA ASN A 9 -12.23 -17.29 13.16
C ASN A 9 -10.95 -16.44 13.29
N ILE A 10 -11.11 -15.21 13.79
CA ILE A 10 -10.00 -14.26 14.02
C ILE A 10 -9.04 -14.76 15.13
N ALA A 11 -9.43 -15.75 15.95
CA ALA A 11 -8.64 -16.20 17.10
C ALA A 11 -7.33 -16.93 16.73
N GLY A 12 -7.21 -17.42 15.48
CA GLY A 12 -6.00 -18.09 14.98
C GLY A 12 -5.00 -17.16 14.28
N LEU A 13 -5.33 -15.88 14.08
CA LEU A 13 -4.46 -14.94 13.39
C LEU A 13 -3.48 -14.29 14.37
N VAL A 14 -2.19 -14.29 14.02
CA VAL A 14 -1.12 -13.66 14.82
C VAL A 14 -1.38 -12.17 15.01
N TYR A 15 -1.88 -11.49 13.97
CA TYR A 15 -2.19 -10.07 14.01
C TYR A 15 -3.66 -9.82 13.64
N ARG A 16 -4.34 -9.05 14.49
CA ARG A 16 -5.72 -8.58 14.24
C ARG A 16 -5.77 -7.25 13.50
N ARG A 17 -4.73 -6.45 13.63
CA ARG A 17 -4.58 -5.14 12.99
C ARG A 17 -3.14 -4.93 12.60
N VAL A 18 -2.91 -4.37 11.42
CA VAL A 18 -1.58 -4.09 10.89
C VAL A 18 -1.51 -2.69 10.28
N LEU A 19 -0.34 -2.07 10.38
CA LEU A 19 0.05 -0.91 9.59
C LEU A 19 1.08 -1.38 8.56
N LEU A 20 0.66 -1.48 7.30
CA LEU A 20 1.52 -1.90 6.22
C LEU A 20 2.17 -0.69 5.58
N LYS A 21 3.51 -0.57 5.69
CA LYS A 21 4.26 0.42 4.92
C LYS A 21 4.69 -0.16 3.58
N ILE A 22 4.37 0.53 2.50
CA ILE A 22 4.78 0.24 1.13
C ILE A 22 5.70 1.36 0.65
N SER A 23 6.78 1.03 -0.05
CA SER A 23 7.58 2.05 -0.74
C SER A 23 6.86 2.52 -1.99
N GLY A 24 6.91 3.81 -2.31
CA GLY A 24 6.35 4.31 -3.58
C GLY A 24 7.00 3.64 -4.79
N GLU A 25 8.30 3.34 -4.68
CA GLU A 25 9.09 2.63 -5.67
C GLU A 25 8.57 1.23 -5.96
N ALA A 26 7.99 0.56 -4.96
CA ALA A 26 7.39 -0.76 -5.16
C ALA A 26 6.15 -0.71 -6.06
N LEU A 27 5.56 0.47 -6.26
CA LEU A 27 4.40 0.67 -7.14
C LEU A 27 4.80 1.09 -8.56
N MET A 28 6.10 1.23 -8.88
CA MET A 28 6.56 1.66 -10.19
C MET A 28 6.66 0.52 -11.22
N GLY A 29 6.64 -0.75 -10.77
CA GLY A 29 6.98 -1.87 -11.65
C GLY A 29 8.36 -1.68 -12.27
N GLU A 30 8.45 -1.89 -13.59
CA GLU A 30 9.69 -1.67 -14.37
C GLU A 30 9.88 -0.20 -14.80
N GLN A 31 8.98 0.71 -14.41
CA GLN A 31 9.04 2.11 -14.77
C GLN A 31 10.07 2.86 -13.91
N ASN A 32 10.63 3.95 -14.43
CA ASN A 32 11.59 4.79 -13.70
C ASN A 32 10.93 5.92 -12.88
N TYR A 33 9.64 6.17 -13.08
CA TYR A 33 8.85 7.20 -12.40
C TYR A 33 7.35 6.88 -12.53
N GLY A 34 6.53 7.31 -11.58
CA GLY A 34 5.08 7.19 -11.68
C GLY A 34 4.50 6.01 -10.89
N ILE A 35 3.31 5.56 -11.30
CA ILE A 35 2.61 4.42 -10.70
C ILE A 35 2.26 3.47 -11.84
N ASP A 36 2.70 2.22 -11.70
CA ASP A 36 2.23 1.12 -12.52
C ASP A 36 0.90 0.61 -11.97
N VAL A 37 -0.15 0.72 -12.79
CA VAL A 37 -1.52 0.39 -12.39
C VAL A 37 -1.70 -1.11 -12.16
N ASP A 38 -0.95 -1.96 -12.87
CA ASP A 38 -1.08 -3.41 -12.75
C ASP A 38 -0.37 -3.91 -11.48
N VAL A 39 0.78 -3.32 -11.15
CA VAL A 39 1.43 -3.56 -9.86
C VAL A 39 0.57 -3.08 -8.69
N ALA A 40 0.03 -1.85 -8.78
CA ALA A 40 -0.87 -1.33 -7.75
C ALA A 40 -2.14 -2.19 -7.59
N ARG A 41 -2.67 -2.74 -8.68
CA ARG A 41 -3.80 -3.68 -8.65
C ARG A 41 -3.44 -4.98 -7.93
N THR A 42 -2.28 -5.55 -8.23
CA THR A 42 -1.79 -6.77 -7.57
C THR A 42 -1.70 -6.57 -6.06
N VAL A 43 -1.10 -5.47 -5.62
CA VAL A 43 -1.03 -5.09 -4.19
C VAL A 43 -2.43 -4.94 -3.58
N ALA A 44 -3.35 -4.30 -4.30
CA ALA A 44 -4.73 -4.14 -3.83
C ALA A 44 -5.47 -5.48 -3.68
N GLU A 45 -5.23 -6.44 -4.56
CA GLU A 45 -5.81 -7.79 -4.50
C GLU A 45 -5.28 -8.57 -3.29
N GLU A 46 -3.98 -8.50 -3.01
CA GLU A 46 -3.38 -9.09 -1.81
C GLU A 46 -3.95 -8.47 -0.53
N LEU A 47 -4.03 -7.14 -0.48
CA LEU A 47 -4.63 -6.41 0.65
C LEU A 47 -6.09 -6.77 0.86
N LYS A 48 -6.85 -6.92 -0.23
CA LYS A 48 -8.25 -7.36 -0.18
C LYS A 48 -8.36 -8.77 0.41
N ALA A 49 -7.47 -9.69 0.05
CA ALA A 49 -7.44 -11.04 0.62
C ALA A 49 -7.18 -11.00 2.13
N VAL A 50 -6.20 -10.21 2.58
CA VAL A 50 -5.91 -10.04 4.02
C VAL A 50 -7.08 -9.41 4.77
N HIS A 51 -7.67 -8.35 4.22
CA HIS A 51 -8.85 -7.70 4.80
C HIS A 51 -10.06 -8.65 4.85
N ALA A 52 -10.22 -9.51 3.85
CA ALA A 52 -11.28 -10.52 3.82
C ALA A 52 -11.15 -11.51 4.98
N LEU A 53 -9.95 -11.75 5.53
CA LEU A 53 -9.71 -12.55 6.75
C LEU A 53 -10.20 -11.87 8.04
N GLY A 54 -10.70 -10.63 7.97
CA GLY A 54 -11.13 -9.84 9.12
C GLY A 54 -10.01 -9.07 9.82
N VAL A 55 -8.82 -9.00 9.21
CA VAL A 55 -7.71 -8.15 9.70
C VAL A 55 -8.00 -6.70 9.34
N ALA A 56 -7.88 -5.78 10.30
CA ALA A 56 -7.93 -4.36 9.98
C ALA A 56 -6.57 -3.91 9.44
N VAL A 57 -6.56 -3.33 8.24
CA VAL A 57 -5.34 -2.93 7.55
C VAL A 57 -5.33 -1.41 7.38
N ALA A 58 -4.30 -0.77 7.88
CA ALA A 58 -3.92 0.59 7.50
C ALA A 58 -2.71 0.51 6.58
N VAL A 59 -2.64 1.34 5.54
CA VAL A 59 -1.54 1.34 4.57
C VAL A 59 -0.88 2.71 4.55
N VAL A 60 0.44 2.73 4.61
CA VAL A 60 1.27 3.93 4.44
C VAL A 60 2.09 3.75 3.19
N VAL A 61 1.92 4.65 2.22
CA VAL A 61 2.65 4.60 0.95
C VAL A 61 3.67 5.74 0.90
N GLY A 62 4.94 5.42 0.67
CA GLY A 62 5.95 6.45 0.40
C GLY A 62 5.72 7.12 -0.96
N GLY A 63 6.04 8.41 -1.11
CA GLY A 63 5.84 9.14 -2.37
C GLY A 63 7.06 9.22 -3.30
N GLY A 64 8.12 8.46 -3.02
CA GLY A 64 9.42 8.57 -3.69
C GLY A 64 9.41 8.27 -5.19
N ASN A 65 8.37 7.60 -5.68
CA ASN A 65 8.10 7.36 -7.10
C ASN A 65 7.53 8.57 -7.86
N ILE A 66 7.01 9.58 -7.14
CA ILE A 66 6.44 10.81 -7.70
C ILE A 66 7.28 12.03 -7.32
N PHE A 67 7.78 12.08 -6.10
CA PHE A 67 8.59 13.19 -5.62
C PHE A 67 9.72 12.71 -4.74
N ARG A 68 10.96 13.05 -5.11
CA ARG A 68 12.15 12.83 -4.31
C ARG A 68 12.70 14.17 -3.86
N GLY A 69 12.60 14.48 -2.57
CA GLY A 69 13.07 15.77 -2.00
C GLY A 69 14.58 16.02 -2.04
N VAL A 70 15.34 15.22 -2.78
CA VAL A 70 16.81 15.33 -2.98
C VAL A 70 17.23 15.29 -4.46
N SER A 71 16.29 15.23 -5.42
CA SER A 71 16.64 15.35 -6.83
C SER A 71 16.99 16.82 -7.15
N LYS A 72 18.02 17.03 -7.98
CA LYS A 72 18.51 18.36 -8.44
C LYS A 72 17.42 19.26 -9.08
N SER A 73 16.25 18.70 -9.37
CA SER A 73 15.06 19.39 -9.89
C SER A 73 14.17 20.01 -8.81
N ALA A 74 14.44 19.77 -7.51
CA ALA A 74 13.80 20.47 -6.40
C ALA A 74 14.37 21.89 -6.25
N GLY A 75 14.25 22.69 -7.31
CA GLY A 75 14.54 24.11 -7.25
C GLY A 75 13.66 24.75 -6.17
N ASN A 76 14.29 25.33 -5.15
CA ASN A 76 13.66 26.15 -4.11
C ASN A 76 12.53 25.52 -3.27
N MET A 77 12.43 24.19 -3.16
CA MET A 77 11.48 23.62 -2.20
C MET A 77 12.05 23.74 -0.79
N ASP A 78 11.60 24.78 -0.08
CA ASP A 78 11.97 25.04 1.30
C ASP A 78 11.55 23.85 2.17
N ARG A 79 12.47 23.33 2.97
CA ARG A 79 12.16 22.27 3.93
C ARG A 79 11.51 22.97 5.11
N SER A 80 10.18 22.95 5.19
CA SER A 80 9.47 23.48 6.37
C SER A 80 10.07 22.85 7.61
N SER A 81 10.71 23.71 8.41
CA SER A 81 11.25 23.41 9.73
C SER A 81 10.13 23.41 10.77
#